data_AF-A0A971M1R4-F1
#
_entry.id   AF-A0A971M1R4-F1
#
_cell.length_a   1.000
_cell.length_b   1.000
_cell.length_c   1.000
_cell.angle_alpha   90.00
_cell.angle_beta   90.00
_cell.angle_gamma   90.00
#
_symmetry.space_group_name_H-M   'P 1'
#
loop_
_entity.id
_entity.type
_entity.pdbx_description
1 polymer ?
#
loop_
_entity_poly.entity_id
_entity_poly.type
_entity_poly.pdbx_seq_one_letter_code
_entity_poly.pdbx_strand_id
1 'polypeptide(L)'
;MEAWTISERLRLNVILTVIAAFDFSLSQAQLNHILADCDYRNPDDKNIEPKGFWRVDKDKDPELRHTVLTLVAFHDLEEKIHACGGDQKKGIEAFLNQNDGEGWLLPATLRLADYGLGHDERAKHLQPVASCLGPRFYDWQLTQTPEESWRECRLHARNLLGEVGYQQLLKDIESGNHDEISQKKISEPSARYGNSKDKQGNLFE
;
A
#
# COMPACT_ATOMS: atom_id res chain seq x y z
N MET A 1 -6.27 1.75 -15.24
CA MET A 1 -5.17 1.33 -14.36
C MET A 1 -5.05 2.40 -13.29
N GLU A 2 -5.64 2.17 -12.12
CA GLU A 2 -5.60 3.17 -11.04
C GLU A 2 -4.16 3.33 -10.58
N ALA A 3 -3.63 4.55 -10.62
CA ALA A 3 -2.33 4.85 -10.05
C ALA A 3 -2.51 5.07 -8.55
N TRP A 4 -2.07 4.10 -7.75
CA TRP A 4 -2.11 4.20 -6.30
C TRP A 4 -0.96 5.07 -5.81
N THR A 5 -1.28 6.11 -5.03
CA THR A 5 -0.28 6.93 -4.35
C THR A 5 0.50 6.09 -3.33
N ILE A 6 1.70 6.54 -2.96
CA ILE A 6 2.50 5.87 -1.92
C ILE A 6 1.74 5.88 -0.59
N SER A 7 1.14 7.03 -0.25
CA SER A 7 0.31 7.21 0.94
C SER A 7 -0.84 6.20 0.99
N GLU A 8 -1.64 6.08 -0.07
CA GLU A 8 -2.81 5.19 -0.05
C GLU A 8 -2.43 3.71 -0.03
N ARG A 9 -1.37 3.34 -0.78
CA ARG A 9 -0.83 1.98 -0.73
C ARG A 9 -0.35 1.60 0.67
N LEU A 10 0.37 2.51 1.34
CA LEU A 10 0.86 2.28 2.69
C LEU A 10 -0.30 2.11 3.67
N ARG A 11 -1.31 2.99 3.60
CA ARG A 11 -2.50 2.93 4.45
C ARG A 11 -3.21 1.58 4.33
N LEU A 12 -3.48 1.12 3.11
CA LEU A 12 -4.12 -0.18 2.89
C LEU A 12 -3.26 -1.35 3.38
N ASN A 13 -1.95 -1.29 3.15
CA ASN A 13 -1.03 -2.33 3.65
C ASN A 13 -1.04 -2.38 5.18
N VAL A 14 -1.09 -1.24 5.86
CA VAL A 14 -1.22 -1.18 7.32
C VAL A 14 -2.52 -1.83 7.78
N ILE A 15 -3.66 -1.43 7.20
CA ILE A 15 -4.96 -2.03 7.53
C ILE A 15 -4.95 -3.55 7.33
N LEU A 16 -4.48 -4.02 6.17
CA LEU A 16 -4.41 -5.44 5.87
C LEU A 16 -3.52 -6.19 6.88
N THR A 17 -2.38 -5.60 7.26
CA THR A 17 -1.47 -6.21 8.23
C THR A 17 -2.09 -6.28 9.62
N VAL A 18 -2.80 -5.24 10.04
CA VAL A 18 -3.53 -5.21 11.32
C VAL A 18 -4.62 -6.26 11.37
N ILE A 19 -5.44 -6.38 10.33
CA ILE A 19 -6.50 -7.40 10.26
C ILE A 19 -5.89 -8.81 10.24
N ALA A 20 -4.84 -9.04 9.46
CA ALA A 20 -4.17 -10.33 9.45
C ALA A 20 -3.58 -10.68 10.82
N ALA A 21 -2.87 -9.74 11.47
CA ALA A 21 -2.33 -9.93 12.81
C ALA A 21 -3.42 -10.27 13.83
N PHE A 22 -4.56 -9.58 13.74
CA PHE A 22 -5.71 -9.82 14.58
C PHE A 22 -6.34 -11.21 14.33
N ASP A 23 -6.51 -11.61 13.07
CA ASP A 23 -7.04 -12.94 12.69
C ASP A 23 -6.12 -14.07 13.17
N PHE A 24 -4.80 -13.84 13.19
CA PHE A 24 -3.82 -14.75 13.81
C PHE A 24 -3.82 -14.71 15.35
N SER A 25 -4.75 -13.98 15.96
CA SER A 25 -4.90 -13.81 17.40
C SER A 25 -3.64 -13.26 18.09
N LEU A 26 -2.89 -12.40 17.38
CA LEU A 26 -1.77 -11.69 17.98
C LEU A 26 -2.29 -10.60 18.93
N SER A 27 -1.68 -10.51 20.11
CA SER A 27 -1.82 -9.37 21.00
C SER A 27 -0.86 -8.25 20.63
N GLN A 28 -1.11 -7.02 21.10
CA GLN A 28 -0.16 -5.90 20.96
C GLN A 28 1.25 -6.26 21.43
N ALA A 29 1.39 -6.99 22.55
CA ALA A 29 2.70 -7.39 23.07
C ALA A 29 3.44 -8.35 22.13
N GLN A 30 2.72 -9.30 21.52
CA GLN A 30 3.31 -10.22 20.54
C GLN A 30 3.67 -9.49 19.24
N LEU A 31 2.82 -8.58 18.78
CA LEU A 31 3.09 -7.79 17.59
C LEU A 31 4.28 -6.84 17.79
N ASN A 32 4.37 -6.20 18.96
CA ASN A 32 5.55 -5.43 19.39
C ASN A 32 6.82 -6.28 19.40
N HIS A 33 6.73 -7.54 19.85
CA HIS A 33 7.88 -8.44 19.84
C HIS A 33 8.29 -8.85 18.41
N ILE A 34 7.33 -9.15 17.54
CA ILE A 34 7.58 -9.49 16.13
C ILE A 34 8.22 -8.30 15.40
N LEU A 35 7.68 -7.09 15.62
CA LEU A 35 8.15 -5.85 15.01
C LEU A 35 9.15 -5.11 15.91
N ALA A 36 9.83 -5.85 16.79
CA ALA A 36 10.84 -5.29 17.66
C ALA A 36 11.90 -4.54 16.85
N ASP A 37 12.42 -3.49 17.47
CA ASP A 37 13.47 -2.62 16.98
C ASP A 37 13.13 -1.81 15.69
N CYS A 38 11.92 -1.95 15.15
CA CYS A 38 11.48 -1.18 13.98
C CYS A 38 11.32 0.32 14.26
N ASP A 39 11.20 0.70 15.53
CA ASP A 39 11.04 2.06 16.01
C ASP A 39 12.38 2.77 16.33
N TYR A 40 13.52 2.10 16.11
CA TYR A 40 14.83 2.74 16.16
C TYR A 40 15.07 3.58 14.92
N ARG A 41 15.46 4.84 15.15
CA ARG A 41 15.85 5.75 14.07
C ARG A 41 17.11 5.26 13.34
N ASN A 42 18.15 4.94 14.11
CA ASN A 42 19.43 4.43 13.61
C ASN A 42 19.62 2.99 14.11
N PRO A 43 19.09 1.99 13.38
CA PRO A 43 19.18 0.60 13.82
C PRO A 43 20.61 0.04 13.78
N ASP A 44 21.52 0.65 13.01
CA ASP A 44 22.92 0.23 12.94
C ASP A 44 23.74 0.59 14.20
N ASP A 45 23.19 1.39 15.12
CA ASP A 45 23.93 1.95 16.26
C ASP A 45 23.92 1.04 17.52
N LYS A 46 23.23 -0.12 17.50
CA LYS A 46 23.08 -1.02 18.67
C LYS A 46 22.92 -2.51 18.31
N ASN A 47 22.99 -3.37 19.33
CA ASN A 47 22.70 -4.82 19.35
C ASN A 47 21.26 -5.17 18.92
N ILE A 48 20.90 -4.83 17.69
CA ILE A 48 19.59 -5.13 17.12
C ILE A 48 19.63 -6.53 16.50
N GLU A 49 18.51 -7.25 16.58
CA GLU A 49 18.40 -8.59 16.01
C GLU A 49 18.75 -8.57 14.51
N PRO A 50 19.82 -9.26 14.08
CA PRO A 50 20.25 -9.27 12.69
C PRO A 50 19.26 -9.97 11.76
N LYS A 51 18.13 -10.52 12.22
CA LYS A 51 17.05 -11.03 11.36
C LYS A 51 15.70 -10.33 11.58
N GLY A 52 15.69 -9.21 12.30
CA GLY A 52 14.48 -8.44 12.58
C GLY A 52 13.93 -7.71 11.35
N PHE A 53 12.68 -7.25 11.49
CA PHE A 53 11.97 -6.49 10.46
C PHE A 53 12.40 -5.02 10.35
N TRP A 54 13.30 -4.53 11.21
CA TRP A 54 13.83 -3.16 11.18
C TRP A 54 14.45 -2.75 9.84
N ARG A 55 14.81 -3.72 8.98
CA ARG A 55 15.29 -3.49 7.62
C ARG A 55 14.21 -2.98 6.66
N VAL A 56 12.96 -3.33 6.92
CA VAL A 56 11.82 -2.84 6.15
C VAL A 56 11.71 -1.34 6.38
N ASP A 57 11.75 -0.56 5.32
CA ASP A 57 11.70 0.90 5.37
C ASP A 57 12.81 1.56 6.23
N LYS A 58 13.97 0.90 6.40
CA LYS A 58 15.06 1.40 7.25
C LYS A 58 15.56 2.81 6.90
N ASP A 59 15.42 3.20 5.63
CA ASP A 59 15.85 4.50 5.12
C ASP A 59 14.87 5.63 5.46
N LYS A 60 13.74 5.32 6.11
CA LYS A 60 12.74 6.28 6.58
C LYS A 60 12.88 6.51 8.08
N ASP A 61 12.46 7.70 8.54
CA ASP A 61 12.22 7.95 9.97
C ASP A 61 11.12 6.99 10.50
N PRO A 62 11.19 6.55 11.78
CA PRO A 62 10.33 5.49 12.30
C PRO A 62 8.82 5.69 12.09
N GLU A 63 8.30 6.90 12.30
CA GLU A 63 6.88 7.23 12.13
C GLU A 63 6.36 7.10 10.69
N LEU A 64 7.25 6.96 9.70
CA LEU A 64 6.90 6.78 8.29
C LEU A 64 7.00 5.31 7.85
N ARG A 65 7.42 4.40 8.73
CA ARG A 65 7.63 2.98 8.42
C ARG A 65 6.33 2.20 8.51
N HIS A 66 6.10 1.32 7.55
CA HIS A 66 4.95 0.40 7.56
C HIS A 66 4.85 -0.40 8.86
N THR A 67 5.98 -0.87 9.38
CA THR A 67 6.06 -1.67 10.61
C THR A 67 5.60 -0.89 11.84
N VAL A 68 6.07 0.35 12.00
CA VAL A 68 5.68 1.22 13.12
C VAL A 68 4.22 1.67 13.01
N LEU A 69 3.77 2.06 11.81
CA LEU A 69 2.38 2.45 11.58
C LEU A 69 1.40 1.28 11.80
N THR A 70 1.85 0.04 11.56
CA THR A 70 1.10 -1.17 11.91
C THR A 70 0.86 -1.26 13.41
N LEU A 71 1.86 -1.00 14.25
CA LEU A 71 1.71 -1.00 15.71
C LEU A 71 0.73 0.08 16.20
N VAL A 72 0.80 1.27 15.60
CA VAL A 72 -0.12 2.38 15.88
C VAL A 72 -1.55 2.04 15.49
N ALA A 73 -1.76 1.48 14.30
CA ALA A 73 -3.08 1.10 13.83
C ALA A 73 -3.65 -0.10 14.60
N PHE A 74 -2.80 -1.05 15.03
CA PHE A 74 -3.22 -2.16 15.87
C PHE A 74 -3.71 -1.68 17.24
N HIS A 75 -3.04 -0.69 17.83
CA HIS A 75 -3.49 -0.05 19.05
C HIS A 75 -4.89 0.57 18.89
N ASP A 76 -5.14 1.30 17.80
CA ASP A 76 -6.47 1.84 17.51
C ASP A 76 -7.54 0.73 17.35
N LEU A 77 -7.20 -0.40 16.73
CA LEU A 77 -8.10 -1.56 16.65
C LEU A 77 -8.42 -2.12 18.06
N GLU A 78 -7.41 -2.30 18.92
CA GLU A 78 -7.63 -2.75 20.30
C GLU A 78 -8.51 -1.75 21.08
N GLU A 79 -8.32 -0.44 20.89
CA GLU A 79 -9.19 0.58 21.48
C GLU A 79 -10.64 0.45 20.99
N LYS A 80 -10.87 0.18 19.69
CA LYS A 80 -12.23 -0.03 19.16
C LYS A 80 -12.88 -1.28 19.76
N ILE A 81 -12.14 -2.37 19.88
CA ILE A 81 -12.61 -3.62 20.51
C ILE A 81 -12.95 -3.35 21.98
N HIS A 82 -12.09 -2.66 22.71
CA HIS A 82 -12.32 -2.30 24.11
C HIS A 82 -13.55 -1.40 24.27
N ALA A 83 -13.71 -0.39 23.42
CA ALA A 83 -14.89 0.47 23.40
C ALA A 83 -16.20 -0.30 23.11
N CYS A 84 -16.10 -1.42 22.40
CA CYS A 84 -17.21 -2.35 22.15
C CYS A 84 -17.36 -3.43 23.25
N GLY A 85 -16.77 -3.23 24.44
CA GLY A 85 -16.87 -4.15 25.57
C GLY A 85 -16.15 -5.48 25.35
N GLY A 86 -15.15 -5.52 24.47
CA GLY A 86 -14.42 -6.72 24.10
C GLY A 86 -15.06 -7.53 22.95
N ASP A 87 -16.16 -7.05 22.36
CA ASP A 87 -16.76 -7.68 21.18
C ASP A 87 -15.86 -7.44 19.96
N GLN A 88 -15.10 -8.48 19.61
CA GLN A 88 -14.13 -8.46 18.52
C GLN A 88 -14.75 -8.08 17.17
N LYS A 89 -15.94 -8.63 16.86
CA LYS A 89 -16.58 -8.39 15.56
C LYS A 89 -17.00 -6.92 15.44
N LYS A 90 -17.61 -6.37 16.50
CA LYS A 90 -17.99 -4.95 16.52
C LYS A 90 -16.78 -4.03 16.54
N GLY A 91 -15.70 -4.43 17.21
CA GLY A 91 -14.45 -3.67 17.22
C GLY A 91 -13.82 -3.58 15.82
N ILE A 92 -13.75 -4.70 15.09
CA ILE A 92 -13.29 -4.71 13.69
C ILE A 92 -14.22 -3.85 12.82
N GLU A 93 -15.53 -4.00 12.96
CA GLU A 93 -16.50 -3.21 12.21
C GLU A 93 -16.32 -1.70 12.48
N ALA A 94 -16.11 -1.30 13.74
CA ALA A 94 -15.83 0.08 14.12
C ALA A 94 -14.48 0.59 13.56
N PHE A 95 -13.45 -0.26 13.57
CA PHE A 95 -12.13 0.08 13.01
C PHE A 95 -12.16 0.25 11.49
N LEU A 96 -12.96 -0.54 10.78
CA LEU A 96 -13.08 -0.46 9.31
C LEU A 96 -14.06 0.65 8.87
N ASN A 97 -15.03 1.02 9.70
CA ASN A 97 -16.03 2.04 9.36
C ASN A 97 -15.73 3.45 9.88
N GLN A 98 -14.61 3.65 10.58
CA GLN A 98 -14.19 5.00 10.98
C GLN A 98 -13.87 5.88 9.77
N ASN A 99 -13.77 7.20 10.01
CA ASN A 99 -13.50 8.21 8.96
C ASN A 99 -14.49 8.11 7.78
N ASP A 100 -15.80 8.14 8.06
CA ASP A 100 -16.87 8.08 7.07
C ASP A 100 -16.82 6.82 6.18
N GLY A 101 -16.40 5.68 6.74
CA GLY A 101 -16.31 4.41 6.02
C GLY A 101 -14.99 4.19 5.27
N GLU A 102 -14.05 5.14 5.35
CA GLU A 102 -12.72 5.02 4.75
C GLU A 102 -11.79 4.09 5.54
N GLY A 103 -12.17 3.76 6.79
CA GLY A 103 -11.39 2.98 7.72
C GLY A 103 -10.24 3.79 8.33
N TRP A 104 -9.22 3.10 8.81
CA TRP A 104 -8.06 3.75 9.41
C TRP A 104 -7.32 4.63 8.39
N LEU A 105 -6.93 5.83 8.81
CA LEU A 105 -6.19 6.79 7.99
C LEU A 105 -4.79 7.02 8.57
N LEU A 106 -3.82 7.31 7.69
CA LEU A 106 -2.51 7.76 8.13
C LEU A 106 -2.67 9.04 8.97
N PRO A 107 -2.07 9.10 10.17
CA PRO A 107 -2.20 10.27 11.02
C PRO A 107 -1.53 11.48 10.37
N ALA A 108 -2.04 12.68 10.63
CA ALA A 108 -1.37 13.92 10.21
C ALA A 108 -0.01 14.06 10.91
N THR A 109 0.01 13.77 12.21
CA THR A 109 1.20 13.76 13.04
C THR A 109 1.20 12.56 13.99
N LEU A 110 2.38 12.06 14.33
CA LEU A 110 2.56 10.96 15.28
C LEU A 110 3.60 11.31 16.34
N ARG A 111 3.32 10.96 17.59
CA ARG A 111 4.30 10.95 18.68
C ARG A 111 4.48 9.51 19.13
N LEU A 112 5.65 8.94 18.90
CA LEU A 112 5.92 7.53 19.15
C LEU A 112 5.78 7.16 20.63
N ALA A 113 6.18 8.07 21.53
CA ALA A 113 6.12 7.84 22.96
C ALA A 113 4.70 7.58 23.49
N ASP A 114 3.67 8.08 22.82
CA ASP A 114 2.26 7.84 23.21
C ASP A 114 1.87 6.36 23.05
N TYR A 115 2.61 5.61 22.23
CA TYR A 115 2.41 4.18 21.97
C TYR A 115 3.48 3.31 22.66
N GLY A 116 4.30 3.90 23.53
CA GLY A 116 5.45 3.21 24.12
C GLY A 116 6.56 2.89 23.11
N LEU A 117 6.62 3.64 22.00
CA LEU A 117 7.61 3.47 20.93
C LEU A 117 8.63 4.60 20.94
N GLY A 118 9.78 4.33 20.32
CA GLY A 118 10.87 5.27 20.08
C GLY A 118 11.87 5.37 21.24
N HIS A 119 13.14 5.60 20.88
CA HIS A 119 14.29 5.44 21.78
C HIS A 119 15.14 6.70 21.92
N ASP A 120 14.63 7.83 21.46
CA ASP A 120 15.31 9.13 21.47
C ASP A 120 14.38 10.26 21.93
N GLU A 121 14.92 11.46 22.12
CA GLU A 121 14.11 12.63 22.49
C GLU A 121 13.10 13.00 21.40
N ARG A 122 13.39 12.70 20.13
CA ARG A 122 12.51 13.00 19.00
C ARG A 122 11.18 12.24 19.11
N ALA A 123 11.20 11.01 19.61
CA ALA A 123 10.02 10.18 19.86
C ALA A 123 8.99 10.83 20.80
N LYS A 124 9.42 11.77 21.66
CA LYS A 124 8.56 12.50 22.60
C LYS A 124 7.86 13.72 21.98
N HIS A 125 8.17 14.03 20.72
CA HIS A 125 7.59 15.16 19.99
C HIS A 125 6.69 14.69 18.86
N LEU A 126 5.71 15.53 18.48
CA LEU A 126 4.86 15.26 17.31
C LEU A 126 5.67 15.43 16.03
N GLN A 127 5.67 14.39 15.19
CA GLN A 127 6.34 14.35 13.90
C GLN A 127 5.29 14.31 12.78
N PRO A 128 5.51 15.00 11.65
CA PRO A 128 4.62 14.91 10.50
C PRO A 128 4.67 13.52 9.87
N VAL A 129 3.51 12.98 9.46
CA VAL A 129 3.42 11.67 8.82
C VAL A 129 2.75 11.76 7.45
N ALA A 130 1.43 12.04 7.39
CA ALA A 130 0.69 12.04 6.13
C ALA A 130 1.29 13.00 5.07
N SER A 131 1.70 14.21 5.47
CA SER A 131 2.30 15.18 4.56
C SER A 131 3.67 14.77 4.01
N CYS A 132 4.40 13.91 4.73
CA CYS A 132 5.69 13.37 4.29
C CYS A 132 5.56 12.23 3.27
N LEU A 133 4.38 11.62 3.15
CA LEU A 133 4.10 10.48 2.27
C LEU A 133 3.41 10.87 0.95
N GLY A 134 3.12 12.16 0.78
CA GLY A 134 2.40 12.69 -0.37
C GLY A 134 0.88 12.61 -0.22
N PRO A 135 0.12 13.08 -1.21
CA PRO A 135 -1.34 13.10 -1.14
C PRO A 135 -1.92 11.69 -1.20
N ARG A 136 -3.09 11.51 -0.60
CA ARG A 136 -3.85 10.26 -0.67
C ARG A 136 -4.33 9.97 -2.10
N PHE A 137 -4.84 11.01 -2.77
CA PHE A 137 -5.26 10.99 -4.16
C PHE A 137 -4.58 12.15 -4.89
N TYR A 138 -4.15 11.94 -6.12
CA TYR A 138 -3.71 13.03 -6.98
C TYR A 138 -4.92 13.87 -7.42
N ASP A 139 -4.68 15.14 -7.72
CA ASP A 139 -5.75 16.06 -8.16
C ASP A 139 -6.54 15.51 -9.34
N TRP A 140 -5.85 14.94 -10.35
CA TRP A 140 -6.50 14.36 -11.52
C TRP A 140 -7.43 13.18 -11.18
N GLN A 141 -7.19 12.46 -10.08
CA GLN A 141 -8.07 11.38 -9.61
C GLN A 141 -9.36 11.92 -9.00
N LEU A 142 -9.34 13.14 -8.47
CA LEU A 142 -10.49 13.78 -7.85
C LEU A 142 -11.28 14.65 -8.84
N THR A 143 -10.60 15.22 -9.84
CA THR A 143 -11.22 16.16 -10.77
C THR A 143 -11.90 15.51 -11.96
N GLN A 144 -11.50 14.28 -12.35
CA GLN A 144 -12.05 13.61 -13.52
C GLN A 144 -13.32 12.83 -13.18
N THR A 145 -14.40 13.04 -13.94
CA THR A 145 -15.63 12.26 -13.75
C THR A 145 -15.47 10.81 -14.23
N PRO A 146 -16.20 9.83 -13.66
CA PRO A 146 -16.21 8.47 -14.16
C PRO A 146 -16.52 8.40 -15.66
N GLU A 147 -17.45 9.22 -16.14
CA GLU A 147 -17.86 9.29 -17.54
C GLU A 147 -16.71 9.72 -18.46
N GLU A 148 -15.92 10.70 -18.04
CA GLU A 148 -14.72 11.16 -18.74
C GLU A 148 -13.63 10.10 -18.74
N SER A 149 -13.37 9.46 -17.60
CA SER A 149 -12.39 8.37 -17.49
C SER A 149 -12.76 7.19 -18.40
N TRP A 150 -14.03 6.80 -18.43
CA TRP A 150 -14.52 5.77 -19.35
C TRP A 150 -14.46 6.20 -20.82
N ARG A 151 -14.69 7.49 -21.12
CA ARG A 151 -14.53 8.01 -22.48
C ARG A 151 -13.07 7.91 -22.93
N GLU A 152 -12.12 8.26 -22.07
CA GLU A 152 -10.69 8.12 -22.36
C GLU A 152 -10.29 6.64 -22.54
N CYS A 153 -10.80 5.74 -21.70
CA CYS A 153 -10.57 4.31 -21.85
C CYS A 153 -11.11 3.78 -23.20
N ARG A 154 -12.30 4.20 -23.61
CA ARG A 154 -12.88 3.85 -24.92
C ARG A 154 -12.03 4.38 -26.08
N LEU A 155 -11.56 5.63 -25.98
CA LEU A 155 -10.66 6.22 -26.98
C LEU A 155 -9.32 5.48 -27.05
N HIS A 156 -8.75 5.12 -25.89
CA HIS A 156 -7.50 4.38 -25.80
C HIS A 156 -7.62 2.97 -26.40
N ALA A 157 -8.68 2.23 -26.04
CA ALA A 157 -8.96 0.91 -26.60
C ALA A 157 -9.16 0.98 -28.12
N ARG A 158 -9.87 1.99 -28.62
CA ARG A 158 -10.05 2.23 -30.07
C ARG A 158 -8.72 2.54 -30.77
N ASN A 159 -7.86 3.34 -30.16
CA ASN A 159 -6.54 3.67 -30.71
C ASN A 159 -5.62 2.43 -30.76
N LEU A 160 -5.70 1.53 -29.78
CA LEU A 160 -4.92 0.29 -29.75
C LEU A 160 -5.43 -0.78 -30.72
N LEU A 161 -6.74 -0.97 -30.81
CA LEU A 161 -7.36 -2.06 -31.58
C LEU A 161 -7.75 -1.66 -33.02
N GLY A 162 -7.76 -0.36 -33.32
CA GLY A 162 -8.40 0.18 -34.50
C GLY A 162 -9.93 0.06 -34.45
N GLU A 163 -10.62 0.63 -35.45
CA GLU A 163 -12.08 0.67 -35.48
C GLU A 163 -12.71 -0.72 -35.44
N VAL A 164 -12.24 -1.62 -36.30
CA VAL A 164 -12.82 -2.96 -36.45
C VAL A 164 -12.59 -3.81 -35.20
N GLY A 165 -11.39 -3.76 -34.62
CA GLY A 165 -11.06 -4.48 -33.40
C GLY A 165 -11.86 -3.97 -32.19
N TYR A 166 -12.08 -2.66 -32.11
CA TYR A 166 -12.87 -2.05 -31.05
C TYR A 166 -14.37 -2.40 -31.16
N GLN A 167 -14.95 -2.36 -32.36
CA GLN A 167 -16.36 -2.78 -32.56
C GLN A 167 -16.57 -4.26 -32.21
N GLN A 168 -15.58 -5.12 -32.50
CA GLN A 168 -15.64 -6.52 -32.10
C GLN A 168 -15.59 -6.65 -30.56
N LEU A 169 -14.69 -5.92 -29.90
CA LEU A 169 -14.60 -5.91 -28.43
C LEU A 169 -15.94 -5.53 -27.77
N LEU A 170 -16.64 -4.53 -28.30
CA LEU A 170 -17.95 -4.13 -27.76
C LEU A 170 -19.01 -5.25 -27.91
N LYS A 171 -19.06 -5.92 -29.06
CA LYS A 171 -19.95 -7.06 -29.29
C LYS A 171 -19.64 -8.24 -28.38
N ASP A 172 -18.35 -8.51 -28.15
CA ASP A 172 -17.90 -9.59 -27.27
C ASP A 172 -18.33 -9.32 -25.80
N ILE A 173 -18.26 -8.05 -25.36
CA ILE A 173 -18.74 -7.62 -24.04
C ILE A 173 -20.26 -7.74 -23.91
N GLU A 174 -21.03 -7.27 -24.91
CA GLU A 174 -22.50 -7.33 -24.90
C GLU A 174 -23.04 -8.77 -24.94
N SER A 175 -22.32 -9.68 -25.58
CA SER A 175 -22.70 -11.10 -25.69
C SER A 175 -22.28 -11.95 -24.48
N GLY A 176 -21.53 -11.39 -23.52
CA GLY A 176 -21.10 -12.09 -22.30
C GLY A 176 -19.99 -13.14 -22.52
N ASN A 177 -19.33 -13.13 -23.68
CA ASN A 177 -18.24 -14.05 -24.01
C ASN A 177 -16.90 -13.59 -23.39
N HIS A 178 -16.82 -13.64 -22.06
CA HIS A 178 -15.63 -13.17 -21.33
C HIS A 178 -14.37 -14.04 -21.54
N ASP A 179 -14.53 -15.32 -21.89
CA ASP A 179 -13.43 -16.29 -21.98
C ASP A 179 -12.56 -16.14 -23.25
N GLU A 180 -13.11 -15.59 -24.35
CA GLU A 180 -12.36 -15.38 -25.61
C GLU A 180 -11.58 -14.05 -25.64
N ILE A 181 -11.99 -13.05 -24.85
CA ILE A 181 -11.37 -11.72 -24.81
C ILE A 181 -9.94 -11.78 -24.21
N SER A 182 -9.71 -12.68 -23.25
CA SER A 182 -8.45 -12.81 -22.52
C SER A 182 -7.30 -13.44 -23.35
N GLN A 183 -7.61 -14.09 -24.48
CA GLN A 183 -6.61 -14.82 -25.29
C GLN A 183 -6.09 -14.04 -26.52
N LYS A 184 -6.69 -12.89 -26.86
CA LYS A 184 -6.18 -12.03 -27.96
C LYS A 184 -4.91 -11.31 -27.52
N LYS A 185 -3.77 -11.98 -27.65
CA LYS A 185 -2.44 -11.34 -27.54
C LYS A 185 -2.33 -10.22 -28.58
N ILE A 186 -2.29 -8.99 -28.09
CA ILE A 186 -1.83 -7.85 -28.87
C ILE A 186 -0.34 -8.11 -29.16
N SER A 187 0.01 -8.23 -30.43
CA SER A 187 1.42 -8.31 -30.82
C SER A 187 2.03 -6.93 -30.66
N GLU A 188 2.93 -6.77 -29.69
CA GLU A 188 3.78 -5.60 -29.64
C GLU A 188 4.59 -5.54 -30.96
N PRO A 189 4.73 -4.35 -31.58
CA PRO A 189 5.65 -4.22 -32.71
C PRO A 189 7.03 -4.60 -32.21
N SER A 190 7.66 -5.62 -32.83
CA SER A 190 8.95 -6.08 -32.35
C SER A 190 9.95 -4.92 -32.45
N ALA A 191 10.50 -4.53 -31.30
CA ALA A 191 11.66 -3.68 -31.29
C ALA A 191 12.76 -4.44 -32.04
N ARG A 192 13.17 -3.91 -33.20
CA ARG A 192 14.31 -4.44 -33.97
C ARG A 192 15.59 -4.14 -33.20
N TYR A 193 15.85 -4.87 -32.13
CA TYR A 193 17.21 -5.01 -31.63
C TYR A 193 17.93 -5.94 -32.60
N GLY A 194 18.83 -5.37 -33.40
CA GLY A 194 19.67 -6.13 -34.31
C GLY A 194 20.47 -7.16 -33.52
N ASN A 195 20.16 -8.44 -33.71
CA ASN A 195 20.96 -9.54 -33.20
C ASN A 195 22.30 -9.58 -33.95
N SER A 196 23.28 -8.78 -33.55
CA SER A 196 24.67 -9.15 -33.74
C SER A 196 25.01 -10.15 -32.64
N LYS A 197 24.83 -11.44 -32.94
CA LYS A 197 25.53 -12.51 -32.23
C LYS A 197 27.02 -12.31 -32.49
N ASP A 198 27.71 -11.57 -31.63
CA ASP A 198 29.14 -11.74 -31.38
C ASP A 198 29.58 -10.94 -30.15
N LYS A 199 30.15 -11.67 -29.19
CA LYS A 199 30.94 -11.23 -28.03
C LYS A 199 30.19 -10.57 -26.87
N GLN A 200 29.54 -11.40 -26.06
CA GLN A 200 29.36 -11.14 -24.64
C GLN A 200 30.30 -12.08 -23.87
N GLY A 201 31.47 -11.56 -23.48
CA GLY A 201 32.48 -12.29 -22.73
C GLY A 201 33.66 -11.37 -22.43
N ASN A 202 33.97 -11.24 -21.13
CA ASN A 202 35.06 -10.48 -20.51
C ASN A 202 34.79 -9.00 -20.26
N LEU A 203 34.12 -8.73 -19.14
CA LEU A 203 34.17 -7.43 -18.48
C LEU A 203 34.30 -7.58 -16.96
N PHE A 204 35.05 -8.59 -16.52
CA PHE A 204 35.62 -8.72 -15.17
C PHE A 204 36.82 -9.67 -15.25
N GLU A 205 37.96 -9.12 -15.69
CA GLU A 205 39.31 -9.56 -15.29
C GLU A 205 40.10 -8.32 -14.87
#